data_AF-A0A1Q3QPA9-F1
#
_entry.id   AF-A0A1Q3QPA9-F1
#
_cell.length_a   1.000
_cell.length_b   1.000
_cell.length_c   1.000
_cell.angle_alpha   90.00
_cell.angle_beta   90.00
_cell.angle_gamma   90.00
#
_symmetry.space_group_name_H-M   'P 1'
#
loop_
_entity.id
_entity.type
_entity.pdbx_description
1 polymer ?
#
loop_
_entity_poly.entity_id
_entity_poly.type
_entity_poly.pdbx_seq_one_letter_code
_entity_poly.pdbx_strand_id
1 'polypeptide(L)'
;MASDHALVEVMDETISALRVLDLNRLETLERRIAVLAGVRLVVDQSGMDLIRTKRDVLEGVLHNSASNLSALNRLYGRDTRDRWEHSAR
;
A
#
# COMPACT_ATOMS: atom_id res chain seq x y z
N MET A 1 -3.15 -16.96 18.46
CA MET A 1 -4.64 -16.95 18.49
C MET A 1 -5.21 -15.53 18.37
N ALA A 2 -5.08 -14.62 19.36
CA ALA A 2 -5.58 -13.23 19.21
C ALA A 2 -4.63 -12.28 18.46
N SER A 3 -3.32 -12.48 18.60
CA SER A 3 -2.28 -11.62 18.02
C SER A 3 -2.16 -11.75 16.50
N ASP A 4 -2.39 -12.96 15.98
CA ASP A 4 -2.20 -13.26 14.55
C ASP A 4 -3.37 -12.73 13.72
N HIS A 5 -4.58 -12.76 14.31
CA HIS A 5 -5.76 -12.11 13.75
C HIS A 5 -5.57 -10.60 13.63
N ALA A 6 -5.03 -9.96 14.68
CA ALA A 6 -4.77 -8.52 14.66
C ALA A 6 -3.76 -8.11 13.57
N LEU A 7 -2.71 -8.92 13.35
CA LEU A 7 -1.76 -8.69 12.26
C LEU A 7 -2.42 -8.83 10.89
N VAL A 8 -3.18 -9.91 10.69
CA VAL A 8 -3.92 -10.16 9.45
C VAL A 8 -4.89 -9.03 9.13
N GLU A 9 -5.65 -8.56 10.11
CA GLU A 9 -6.57 -7.44 9.97
C GLU A 9 -5.84 -6.15 9.58
N VAL A 10 -4.74 -5.84 10.25
CA VAL A 10 -3.93 -4.65 9.92
C VAL A 10 -3.35 -4.73 8.50
N MET A 11 -2.96 -5.92 8.03
CA MET A 11 -2.51 -6.11 6.65
C MET A 11 -3.66 -5.89 5.65
N ASP A 12 -4.86 -6.41 5.93
CA ASP A 12 -6.04 -6.19 5.06
C ASP A 12 -6.46 -4.72 5.01
N GLU A 13 -6.47 -4.05 6.16
CA GLU A 13 -6.77 -2.62 6.23
C GLU A 13 -5.73 -1.79 5.47
N THR A 14 -4.45 -2.16 5.56
CA THR A 14 -3.36 -1.51 4.79
C THR A 14 -3.54 -1.70 3.29
N ILE A 15 -3.86 -2.92 2.83
CA ILE A 15 -4.16 -3.18 1.41
C ILE A 15 -5.34 -2.33 0.95
N SER A 16 -6.42 -2.29 1.74
CA SER A 16 -7.60 -1.49 1.41
C SER A 16 -7.31 0.00 1.35
N ALA A 17 -6.54 0.54 2.29
CA ALA A 17 -6.18 1.95 2.33
C ALA A 17 -5.26 2.34 1.15
N LEU A 18 -4.27 1.50 0.82
CA LEU A 18 -3.39 1.70 -0.33
C LEU A 18 -4.14 1.70 -1.67
N ARG A 19 -5.15 0.84 -1.83
CA ARG A 19 -5.96 0.77 -3.06
C ARG A 19 -6.67 2.08 -3.40
N VAL A 20 -7.03 2.87 -2.39
CA VAL A 20 -7.72 4.16 -2.57
C VAL A 20 -6.84 5.36 -2.21
N LEU A 21 -5.56 5.12 -1.91
CA LEU A 21 -4.59 6.14 -1.49
C LEU A 21 -5.07 6.99 -0.29
N ASP A 22 -5.73 6.36 0.69
CA ASP A 22 -6.19 7.03 1.90
C ASP A 22 -5.04 7.26 2.89
N LEU A 23 -4.37 8.41 2.75
CA LEU A 23 -3.19 8.77 3.55
C LEU A 23 -3.49 8.87 5.05
N ASN A 24 -4.63 9.45 5.43
CA ASN A 24 -5.02 9.61 6.84
C ASN A 24 -5.18 8.24 7.52
N ARG A 25 -5.77 7.29 6.79
CA ARG A 25 -5.91 5.91 7.28
C ARG A 25 -4.56 5.20 7.34
N LEU A 26 -3.68 5.42 6.37
CA LEU A 26 -2.32 4.84 6.37
C LEU A 26 -1.48 5.32 7.55
N GLU A 27 -1.51 6.61 7.90
CA GLU A 27 -0.81 7.14 9.08
C GLU A 27 -1.33 6.54 10.40
N THR A 28 -2.64 6.28 10.46
CA THR A 28 -3.24 5.61 11.62
C THR A 28 -2.84 4.14 11.71
N LEU A 29 -2.76 3.46 10.56
CA LEU A 29 -2.31 2.08 10.47
C LEU A 29 -0.83 1.93 10.82
N GLU A 30 0.03 2.88 10.43
CA GLU A 30 1.45 2.88 10.79
C GLU A 30 1.66 2.81 12.32
N ARG A 31 0.90 3.61 13.07
CA ARG A 31 0.92 3.57 14.54
C ARG A 31 0.50 2.20 15.09
N ARG A 32 -0.53 1.58 14.51
CA ARG A 32 -0.99 0.24 14.90
C ARG A 32 0.05 -0.85 14.58
N ILE A 33 0.70 -0.74 13.42
CA ILE A 33 1.79 -1.65 13.01
C ILE A 33 2.96 -1.55 13.99
N ALA A 34 3.35 -0.33 14.39
CA ALA A 34 4.43 -0.13 15.36
C ALA A 34 4.14 -0.80 16.71
N VAL A 35 2.88 -0.72 17.18
CA VAL A 35 2.44 -1.41 18.40
C VAL A 35 2.53 -2.93 18.24
N LEU A 36 2.04 -3.47 17.11
CA LEU A 36 2.08 -4.91 16.84
C LEU A 36 3.51 -5.44 16.68
N ALA A 37 4.42 -4.66 16.11
CA ALA A 37 5.84 -5.02 15.96
C ALA A 37 6.55 -5.20 17.31
N GLY A 38 6.06 -4.54 18.38
CA GLY A 38 6.55 -4.70 19.74
C GLY A 38 6.04 -5.96 20.47
N VAL A 39 5.09 -6.69 19.88
CA VAL A 39 4.46 -7.87 20.51
C VAL A 39 5.08 -9.16 19.97
N ARG A 40 5.39 -10.11 20.85
CA ARG A 40 5.83 -11.45 20.44
C ARG A 40 4.63 -12.24 19.91
N LEU A 41 4.53 -12.32 18.59
CA LEU A 41 3.50 -13.08 17.88
C LEU A 41 3.80 -14.59 17.94
N VAL A 42 2.80 -15.38 18.33
CA VAL A 42 2.85 -16.85 18.26
C VAL A 42 1.84 -17.28 17.21
N VAL A 43 2.34 -17.46 15.99
CA VAL A 43 1.56 -17.79 14.79
C VAL A 43 1.71 -19.27 14.48
N ASP A 44 0.61 -19.95 14.19
CA ASP A 44 0.65 -21.31 13.64
C ASP A 44 0.98 -21.33 12.14
N GLN A 45 1.16 -22.51 11.55
CA GLN A 45 1.54 -22.63 10.14
C GLN A 45 0.50 -22.01 9.20
N SER A 46 -0.80 -22.18 9.49
CA SER A 46 -1.87 -21.60 8.68
C SER A 46 -1.85 -20.07 8.71
N GLY A 47 -1.60 -19.49 9.88
CA GLY A 47 -1.44 -18.05 10.03
C GLY A 47 -0.21 -17.52 9.29
N MET A 48 0.90 -18.27 9.30
CA MET A 48 2.11 -17.91 8.55
C MET A 48 1.89 -17.90 7.04
N ASP A 49 1.16 -18.88 6.50
CA ASP A 49 0.82 -18.93 5.07
C ASP A 49 -0.09 -17.75 4.66
N LEU A 50 -1.03 -17.39 5.53
CA LEU A 50 -1.92 -16.25 5.32
C LEU A 50 -1.16 -14.91 5.36
N ILE A 51 -0.24 -14.73 6.32
CA ILE A 51 0.63 -13.55 6.41
C ILE A 51 1.51 -13.44 5.15
N ARG A 52 2.10 -14.55 4.69
CA ARG A 52 2.91 -14.56 3.47
C ARG A 52 2.08 -14.13 2.26
N THR A 53 0.89 -14.67 2.09
CA THR A 53 -0.01 -14.31 1.00
C THR A 53 -0.35 -12.81 1.00
N LYS A 54 -0.67 -12.25 2.17
CA LYS A 54 -0.99 -10.81 2.30
C LYS A 54 0.22 -9.92 2.03
N ARG A 55 1.42 -10.35 2.45
CA ARG A 55 2.67 -9.66 2.13
C ARG A 55 2.88 -9.59 0.62
N ASP A 56 2.71 -10.71 -0.09
CA ASP A 56 2.90 -10.75 -1.54
C ASP A 56 1.91 -9.81 -2.27
N VAL A 57 0.67 -9.71 -1.77
CA VAL A 57 -0.31 -8.73 -2.27
C VAL A 57 0.13 -7.29 -1.99
N LEU A 58 0.61 -6.99 -0.77
CA LEU A 58 1.11 -5.65 -0.41
C LEU A 58 2.29 -5.24 -1.28
N GLU A 59 3.24 -6.15 -1.51
CA GLU A 59 4.39 -5.91 -2.41
C GLU A 59 3.92 -5.58 -3.82
N GLY A 60 2.93 -6.32 -4.35
CA GLY A 60 2.33 -6.03 -5.64
C GLY A 60 1.63 -4.67 -5.71
N VAL A 61 0.87 -4.31 -4.67
CA VAL A 61 0.21 -3.00 -4.58
C VAL A 61 1.24 -1.86 -4.55
N LEU A 62 2.30 -1.99 -3.74
CA LEU A 62 3.36 -0.98 -3.65
C LEU A 62 4.13 -0.84 -4.96
N HIS A 63 4.44 -1.97 -5.62
CA HIS A 63 5.10 -1.96 -6.92
C HIS A 63 4.27 -1.22 -7.98
N ASN A 64 2.96 -1.48 -8.01
CA ASN A 64 2.04 -0.79 -8.91
C ASN A 64 1.93 0.70 -8.58
N SER A 65 1.83 1.06 -7.30
CA SER A 65 1.79 2.46 -6.86
C SER A 65 3.07 3.21 -7.24
N ALA A 66 4.25 2.60 -7.06
CA ALA A 66 5.53 3.19 -7.47
C ALA A 66 5.63 3.36 -9.00
N SER A 67 5.15 2.37 -9.76
CA SER A 67 5.11 2.44 -11.23
C SER A 67 4.18 3.54 -11.72
N ASN A 68 3.01 3.67 -11.12
CA ASN A 68 2.05 4.74 -11.42
C ASN A 68 2.62 6.12 -11.08
N LEU A 69 3.25 6.26 -9.92
CA LEU A 69 3.92 7.51 -9.55
C LEU A 69 5.06 7.86 -10.54
N SER A 70 5.84 6.86 -10.98
CA SER A 70 6.86 7.06 -12.01
C SER A 70 6.26 7.53 -13.33
N ALA A 71 5.15 6.93 -13.77
CA ALA A 71 4.43 7.33 -14.97
C ALA A 71 3.88 8.76 -14.86
N LEU A 72 3.25 9.10 -13.72
CA LEU A 72 2.77 10.46 -13.45
C LEU A 72 3.92 11.47 -13.44
N ASN A 73 5.03 11.19 -12.75
CA ASN A 73 6.20 12.07 -12.75
C ASN A 73 6.78 12.28 -14.15
N ARG A 74 6.76 11.24 -15.00
CA ARG A 74 7.16 11.38 -16.41
C ARG A 74 6.18 12.24 -17.21
N LEU A 75 4.88 12.12 -16.96
CA LEU A 75 3.85 12.94 -17.61
C LEU A 75 3.91 14.40 -17.14
N TYR A 76 4.06 14.66 -15.84
CA TYR A 76 4.21 16.01 -15.29
C TYR A 76 5.56 16.64 -15.65
N GLY A 77 6.64 15.83 -15.72
CA GLY A 77 7.96 16.28 -16.16
C GLY A 77 8.06 16.49 -17.67
N ARG A 78 7.22 15.82 -18.47
CA ARG A 78 6.95 16.16 -19.86
C ARG A 78 5.93 17.30 -19.90
N ASP A 79 6.42 18.49 -19.59
CA ASP A 79 5.80 19.79 -19.83
C ASP A 79 4.43 19.72 -20.53
N THR A 80 3.35 19.59 -19.75
CA THR A 80 1.98 19.80 -20.25
C THR A 80 1.74 21.26 -20.67
N ARG A 81 2.78 22.11 -20.65
CA ARG A 81 2.80 23.41 -21.32
C ARG A 81 3.01 23.31 -22.83
N ASP A 82 3.58 22.22 -23.34
CA ASP A 82 3.79 22.07 -24.77
C ASP A 82 2.58 21.39 -25.43
N ARG A 83 1.82 22.21 -26.17
CA ARG A 83 0.86 21.83 -27.23
C ARG A 83 -0.56 21.45 -26.80
N TRP A 84 -1.29 22.42 -26.26
CA TRP A 84 -2.72 22.58 -26.62
C TRP A 84 -2.94 23.74 -27.63
N GLU A 85 -1.94 24.59 -27.87
CA GLU A 85 -2.08 25.79 -28.74
C GLU A 85 -2.03 25.49 -30.25
N HIS A 86 -1.72 24.27 -30.69
CA HIS A 86 -1.52 23.98 -32.12
C HIS A 86 -2.67 23.22 -32.80
N SER A 87 -3.83 23.06 -32.15
CA SER A 87 -5.00 22.38 -32.76
C SER A 87 -6.14 23.31 -33.19
N ALA A 88 -5.96 24.64 -33.11
CA ALA A 88 -6.90 25.63 -33.62
C ALA A 88 -6.31 26.35 -34.85
N ARG A 89 -6.18 25.64 -35.97
CA ARG A 89 -6.11 26.24 -37.31
C ARG A 89 -6.95 25.44 -38.28
#